data_AF-A0A4V3T8R4-F1
#
_entry.id   AF-A0A4V3T8R4-F1
#
_cell.length_a   1.000
_cell.length_b   1.000
_cell.length_c   1.000
_cell.angle_alpha   90.00
_cell.angle_beta   90.00
_cell.angle_gamma   90.00
#
_symmetry.space_group_name_H-M   'P 1'
#
loop_
_entity.id
_entity.type
_entity.pdbx_description
1 polymer ?
#
loop_
_entity_poly.entity_id
_entity_poly.type
_entity_poly.pdbx_seq_one_letter_code
_entity_poly.pdbx_strand_id
1 'polypeptide(L)'
;MSKPIIPTRIIPGGAQLPDRLPEPGELPPWWETPAPPLQPPPLPAPAPTPEPEPRPLQVYVTVQTEPYYEEPEPTRWQRLWAGLHRIGRPWQICGALLLAVLPVPGTGFSAATTWAYAVGQARDEWGAAHGYVLALLPLVWVIARTARHGGTLLRVWGITVALAGLLGALDPFDIVTILTGVHR
;
A
#
# COMPACT_ATOMS: atom_id res chain seq x y z
N MET A 1 14.12 -13.55 -11.54
CA MET A 1 14.55 -14.80 -12.18
C MET A 1 13.77 -15.95 -11.55
N SER A 2 12.76 -16.45 -12.24
CA SER A 2 11.90 -17.54 -11.74
C SER A 2 12.65 -18.86 -11.81
N LYS A 3 12.68 -19.63 -10.71
CA LYS A 3 13.30 -20.96 -10.69
C LYS A 3 12.64 -21.85 -11.75
N PRO A 4 13.41 -22.62 -12.53
CA PRO A 4 12.82 -23.58 -13.46
C PRO A 4 12.06 -24.64 -12.67
N ILE A 5 10.79 -24.84 -13.05
CA ILE A 5 9.95 -25.90 -12.50
C ILE A 5 10.40 -27.19 -13.19
N ILE A 6 11.15 -28.03 -12.49
CA ILE A 6 11.55 -29.35 -12.99
C ILE A 6 10.38 -30.31 -12.72
N PRO A 7 9.75 -30.88 -13.75
CA PRO A 7 8.68 -31.85 -13.56
C PRO A 7 9.22 -33.08 -12.86
N THR A 8 8.69 -33.37 -11.67
CA THR A 8 9.20 -34.41 -10.78
C THR A 8 8.69 -35.81 -11.14
N ARG A 9 7.67 -35.90 -12.01
CA ARG A 9 7.07 -37.18 -12.44
C ARG A 9 6.39 -37.04 -13.79
N ILE A 10 6.72 -37.93 -14.73
CA ILE A 10 6.04 -38.07 -16.02
C ILE A 10 5.12 -39.29 -15.90
N ILE A 11 3.80 -39.10 -16.05
CA ILE A 11 2.83 -40.19 -16.05
C ILE A 11 2.76 -40.74 -17.48
N PRO A 12 3.10 -42.03 -17.73
CA PRO A 12 3.03 -42.62 -19.06
C PRO A 12 1.57 -42.70 -19.54
N GLY A 13 1.36 -42.53 -20.84
CA GLY A 13 0.03 -42.64 -21.44
C GLY A 13 -0.54 -44.04 -21.23
N GLY A 14 -1.73 -44.13 -20.63
CA GLY A 14 -2.40 -45.40 -20.29
C GLY A 14 -2.39 -45.76 -18.81
N ALA A 15 -1.77 -44.97 -17.94
CA ALA A 15 -1.94 -45.12 -16.49
C ALA A 15 -3.41 -44.91 -16.11
N GLN A 16 -3.99 -45.83 -15.32
CA GLN A 16 -5.35 -45.70 -14.81
C GLN A 16 -5.46 -44.41 -13.99
N LEU A 17 -6.32 -43.49 -14.43
CA LEU A 17 -6.65 -42.31 -13.64
C LEU A 17 -7.53 -42.74 -12.46
N PRO A 18 -7.43 -42.05 -11.31
CA PRO A 18 -8.32 -42.32 -10.19
C PRO A 18 -9.79 -42.09 -10.58
N ASP A 19 -10.67 -42.99 -10.16
CA ASP A 19 -12.12 -42.93 -10.45
C ASP A 19 -12.82 -41.69 -9.88
N ARG A 20 -12.20 -41.02 -8.89
CA ARG A 20 -12.71 -39.79 -8.28
C ARG A 20 -11.58 -38.83 -7.92
N LEU A 21 -11.89 -37.53 -7.94
CA LEU A 21 -11.05 -36.54 -7.29
C LEU A 21 -11.10 -36.71 -5.76
N PRO A 22 -10.01 -36.43 -5.03
CA PRO A 22 -9.99 -36.46 -3.58
C PRO A 22 -10.90 -35.37 -2.99
N GLU A 23 -11.61 -35.69 -1.91
CA GLU A 23 -12.43 -34.71 -1.18
C GLU A 23 -11.58 -33.77 -0.31
N PRO A 24 -12.09 -32.58 0.08
CA PRO A 24 -11.36 -31.64 0.93
C PRO A 24 -11.01 -32.25 2.29
N GLY A 25 -9.76 -32.68 2.47
CA GLY A 25 -9.26 -33.33 3.69
C GLY A 25 -8.73 -34.75 3.47
N GLU A 26 -9.00 -35.35 2.31
CA GLU A 26 -8.37 -36.61 1.91
C GLU A 26 -7.01 -36.33 1.25
N LEU A 27 -5.97 -37.04 1.72
CA LEU A 27 -4.66 -37.01 1.08
C LEU A 27 -4.77 -37.71 -0.28
N PRO A 28 -4.25 -37.11 -1.37
CA PRO A 28 -4.32 -37.74 -2.68
C PRO A 28 -3.56 -39.08 -2.68
N PRO A 29 -4.03 -40.09 -3.44
CA PRO A 29 -3.43 -41.43 -3.44
C PRO A 29 -2.00 -41.47 -3.99
N TRP A 30 -1.55 -40.42 -4.68
CA TRP A 30 -0.18 -40.25 -5.14
C TRP A 30 0.72 -39.49 -4.15
N TRP A 31 0.21 -39.19 -2.94
CA TRP A 31 0.96 -38.54 -1.87
C TRP A 31 1.56 -39.59 -0.94
N GLU A 32 2.87 -39.82 -1.06
CA GLU A 32 3.61 -40.61 -0.09
C GLU A 32 3.79 -39.79 1.19
N THR A 33 3.34 -40.31 2.34
CA THR A 33 3.66 -39.71 3.63
C THR A 33 5.19 -39.80 3.79
N PRO A 34 5.92 -38.69 3.97
CA PRO A 34 7.35 -38.74 4.18
C PRO A 34 7.63 -39.64 5.39
N ALA A 35 8.49 -40.66 5.21
CA ALA A 35 8.93 -41.47 6.34
C ALA A 35 9.50 -40.54 7.42
N PRO A 36 9.14 -40.72 8.69
CA PRO A 36 9.73 -39.93 9.76
C PRO A 36 11.26 -40.08 9.68
N PRO A 37 12.01 -38.98 9.88
CA PRO A 37 13.46 -39.03 9.82
C PRO A 37 13.97 -40.08 10.82
N LEU A 38 14.90 -40.93 10.38
CA LEU A 38 15.60 -41.87 11.24
C LEU A 38 16.18 -41.11 12.44
N GLN A 39 15.88 -41.57 13.65
CA GLN A 39 16.51 -41.01 14.85
C GLN A 39 18.03 -41.24 14.75
N PRO A 40 18.86 -40.19 14.90
CA PRO A 40 20.30 -40.37 14.95
C PRO A 40 20.66 -41.27 16.15
N PRO A 41 21.72 -42.10 16.04
CA PRO A 41 22.16 -42.92 17.16
C PRO A 41 22.45 -42.04 18.39
N PRO A 42 22.21 -42.55 19.61
CA PRO A 42 22.50 -41.80 20.83
C PRO A 42 23.96 -41.39 20.85
N LEU A 43 24.20 -40.08 20.96
CA LEU A 43 25.55 -39.54 21.12
C LEU A 43 26.19 -40.13 22.39
N PRO A 44 27.48 -40.50 22.36
CA PRO A 44 28.19 -40.91 23.56
C PRO A 44 28.14 -39.79 24.61
N ALA A 45 28.03 -40.17 25.89
CA ALA A 45 27.95 -39.22 26.98
C ALA A 45 29.15 -38.25 26.92
N PRO A 46 28.92 -36.93 27.06
CA PRO A 46 30.00 -35.95 27.06
C PRO A 46 30.94 -36.24 28.24
N ALA A 47 32.24 -36.22 27.98
CA ALA A 47 33.27 -36.29 29.02
C ALA A 47 33.04 -35.18 30.06
N PRO A 48 33.41 -35.39 31.35
CA PRO A 48 33.26 -34.37 32.37
C PRO A 48 34.01 -33.10 31.94
N THR A 49 33.26 -32.01 31.82
CA THR A 49 33.80 -30.69 31.49
C THR A 49 34.75 -30.25 32.62
N PRO A 50 36.02 -29.89 32.34
CA PRO A 50 36.89 -29.33 33.36
C PRO A 50 36.30 -28.03 33.91
N GLU A 51 36.41 -27.87 35.23
CA GLU A 51 35.87 -26.74 35.99
C GLU A 51 36.43 -25.41 35.41
N PRO A 52 35.57 -24.43 35.07
CA PRO A 52 36.02 -23.23 34.38
C PRO A 52 36.82 -22.33 35.35
N GLU A 53 38.10 -22.13 35.05
CA GLU A 53 38.93 -21.14 35.74
C GLU A 53 38.30 -19.74 35.64
N PRO A 54 38.39 -18.91 36.70
CA PRO A 54 37.82 -17.57 36.72
C PRO A 54 38.53 -16.67 35.71
N ARG A 55 37.89 -16.45 34.56
CA ARG A 55 38.42 -15.52 33.54
C ARG A 55 38.28 -14.08 34.04
N PRO A 56 39.31 -13.23 33.86
CA PRO A 56 39.21 -11.82 34.22
C PRO A 56 38.12 -11.13 33.38
N LEU A 57 37.31 -10.30 34.04
CA LEU A 57 36.23 -9.54 33.44
C LEU A 57 36.81 -8.54 32.40
N GLN A 58 36.71 -8.87 31.11
CA GLN A 58 37.11 -7.95 30.04
C GLN A 58 35.95 -7.01 29.72
N VAL A 59 36.07 -5.77 30.18
CA VAL A 59 35.12 -4.70 29.85
C VAL A 59 35.54 -4.07 28.53
N TYR A 60 34.81 -4.37 27.46
CA TYR A 60 35.00 -3.74 26.17
C TYR A 60 34.16 -2.45 26.10
N VAL A 61 34.83 -1.30 26.13
CA VAL A 61 34.20 0.00 25.88
C VAL A 61 34.45 0.38 24.44
N THR A 62 33.42 0.25 23.59
CA THR A 62 33.45 0.77 22.22
C THR A 62 33.07 2.25 22.25
N VAL A 63 34.07 3.12 22.18
CA VAL A 63 33.87 4.56 21.98
C VAL A 63 33.68 4.80 20.48
N GLN A 64 32.49 5.24 20.06
CA GLN A 64 32.30 5.72 18.69
C GLN A 64 33.06 7.05 18.54
N THR A 65 34.04 7.07 17.65
CA THR A 65 34.91 8.22 17.37
C THR A 65 34.30 9.24 16.41
N GLU A 66 33.10 9.00 15.88
CA GLU A 66 32.44 9.93 14.99
C GLU A 66 31.65 10.97 15.79
N PRO A 67 31.73 12.27 15.42
CA PRO A 67 30.87 13.27 16.02
C PRO A 67 29.42 12.88 15.80
N TYR A 68 28.64 12.80 16.87
CA TYR A 68 27.20 12.62 16.77
C TYR A 68 26.59 13.87 16.11
N TYR A 69 26.36 13.81 14.80
CA TYR A 69 25.53 14.78 14.12
C TYR A 69 24.07 14.36 14.33
N GLU A 70 23.36 15.14 15.15
CA GLU A 70 21.91 15.04 15.22
C GLU A 70 21.37 15.46 13.84
N GLU A 71 20.77 14.51 13.10
CA GLU A 71 20.13 14.83 11.83
C GLU A 71 19.08 15.91 12.08
N PRO A 72 19.11 17.03 11.33
CA PRO A 72 18.18 18.13 11.55
C PRO A 72 16.75 17.61 11.42
N GLU A 73 15.92 17.89 12.42
CA GLU A 73 14.52 17.46 12.40
C GLU A 73 13.85 17.92 11.09
N PRO A 74 13.14 17.02 10.39
CA PRO A 74 12.54 17.38 9.11
C PRO A 74 11.50 18.49 9.30
N THR A 75 11.64 19.55 8.52
CA THR A 75 10.69 20.66 8.49
C THR A 75 9.29 20.16 8.10
N ARG A 76 8.21 20.82 8.54
CA ARG A 76 6.81 20.45 8.18
C ARG A 76 6.63 20.25 6.67
N TRP A 77 7.28 21.08 5.86
CA TRP A 77 7.27 20.98 4.40
C TRP A 77 7.99 19.73 3.89
N GLN A 78 9.13 19.36 4.46
CA GLN A 78 9.84 18.13 4.11
C GLN A 78 9.03 16.89 4.49
N ARG A 79 8.25 16.92 5.59
CA ARG A 79 7.32 15.85 5.94
C ARG A 79 6.18 15.72 4.93
N LEU A 80 5.67 16.84 4.42
CA LEU A 80 4.67 16.86 3.35
C LEU A 80 5.22 16.30 2.04
N TRP A 81 6.42 16.72 1.62
CA TRP A 81 7.08 16.20 0.43
C TRP A 81 7.46 14.72 0.54
N ALA A 82 7.94 14.29 1.71
CA ALA A 82 8.16 12.88 2.00
C ALA A 82 6.84 12.08 1.96
N GLY A 83 5.75 12.68 2.43
CA GLY A 83 4.39 12.14 2.29
C GLY A 83 3.97 12.02 0.82
N LEU A 84 4.23 13.03 0.00
CA LEU A 84 3.91 13.03 -1.42
C LEU A 84 4.71 11.96 -2.19
N HIS A 85 6.00 11.80 -1.87
CA HIS A 85 6.82 10.71 -2.42
C HIS A 85 6.37 9.32 -1.95
N ARG A 86 5.73 9.21 -0.77
CA ARG A 86 5.08 7.96 -0.33
C ARG A 86 3.76 7.68 -1.04
N ILE A 87 3.06 8.71 -1.52
CA ILE A 87 1.75 8.58 -2.19
C ILE A 87 1.88 7.97 -3.59
N GLY A 88 3.02 8.08 -4.26
CA GLY A 88 3.22 7.38 -5.52
C GLY A 88 4.53 7.71 -6.20
N ARG A 89 4.91 6.85 -7.16
CA ARG A 89 6.02 7.15 -8.08
C ARG A 89 5.62 8.32 -8.99
N PRO A 90 6.56 9.19 -9.41
CA PRO A 90 6.24 10.36 -10.25
C PRO A 90 5.47 9.99 -11.53
N TRP A 91 5.75 8.82 -12.12
CA TRP A 91 5.00 8.34 -13.29
C TRP A 91 3.51 8.08 -12.97
N GLN A 92 3.18 7.63 -11.75
CA GLN A 92 1.79 7.39 -11.35
C GLN A 92 1.03 8.70 -11.22
N ILE A 93 1.70 9.77 -10.79
CA ILE A 93 1.13 11.12 -10.73
C ILE A 93 0.84 11.61 -12.15
N CYS A 94 1.81 11.51 -13.06
CA CYS A 94 1.61 11.89 -14.47
C CYS A 94 0.48 11.06 -15.13
N GLY A 95 0.48 9.73 -14.92
CA GLY A 95 -0.55 8.85 -15.46
C GLY A 95 -1.93 9.14 -14.89
N ALA A 96 -2.03 9.43 -13.59
CA ALA A 96 -3.27 9.82 -12.93
C ALA A 96 -3.81 11.16 -13.45
N LEU A 97 -2.95 12.16 -13.64
CA LEU A 97 -3.32 13.45 -14.21
C LEU A 97 -3.82 13.29 -15.66
N LEU A 98 -3.08 12.54 -16.48
CA LEU A 98 -3.50 12.24 -17.85
C LEU A 98 -4.86 11.52 -17.86
N LEU A 99 -5.03 10.47 -17.07
CA LEU A 99 -6.29 9.72 -17.01
C LEU A 99 -7.46 10.56 -16.47
N ALA A 100 -7.19 11.57 -15.63
CA ALA A 100 -8.21 12.44 -15.07
C ALA A 100 -8.69 13.49 -16.09
N VAL A 101 -7.81 13.95 -16.99
CA VAL A 101 -8.10 15.00 -17.99
C VAL A 101 -8.44 14.41 -19.35
N LEU A 102 -7.99 13.19 -19.65
CA LEU A 102 -8.31 12.50 -20.89
C LEU A 102 -9.84 12.33 -21.01
N PRO A 103 -10.43 12.72 -22.15
CA PRO A 103 -11.84 12.54 -22.39
C PRO A 103 -12.16 11.05 -22.47
N VAL A 104 -13.25 10.65 -21.81
CA VAL A 104 -13.71 9.26 -21.88
C VAL A 104 -14.30 9.04 -23.28
N PRO A 105 -13.87 7.98 -24.00
CA PRO A 105 -14.43 7.69 -25.32
C PRO A 105 -15.94 7.45 -25.19
N GLY A 106 -16.72 8.21 -25.95
CA GLY A 106 -18.20 8.15 -25.95
C GLY A 106 -18.88 9.35 -25.28
N THR A 107 -18.32 9.94 -24.23
CA THR A 107 -18.89 11.13 -23.57
C THR A 107 -18.21 12.43 -23.99
N GLY A 108 -16.94 12.37 -24.40
CA GLY A 108 -16.16 13.57 -24.77
C GLY A 108 -15.73 14.44 -23.59
N PHE A 109 -16.21 14.16 -22.38
CA PHE A 109 -15.84 14.84 -21.14
C PHE A 109 -14.89 13.97 -20.31
N SER A 110 -14.02 14.62 -19.54
CA SER A 110 -13.11 13.92 -18.65
C SER A 110 -13.78 13.59 -17.32
N ALA A 111 -13.23 12.62 -16.59
CA ALA A 111 -13.74 12.26 -15.27
C ALA A 111 -13.64 13.45 -14.30
N ALA A 112 -12.56 14.24 -14.38
CA ALA A 112 -12.37 15.42 -13.57
C ALA A 112 -13.43 16.50 -13.85
N THR A 113 -13.70 16.81 -15.13
CA THR A 113 -14.70 17.83 -15.48
C THR A 113 -16.11 17.40 -15.11
N THR A 114 -16.43 16.12 -15.30
CA THR A 114 -17.76 15.58 -14.96
C THR A 114 -18.01 15.63 -13.45
N TRP A 115 -17.01 15.26 -12.65
CA TRP A 115 -17.11 15.33 -11.20
C TRP A 115 -17.16 16.78 -10.68
N ALA A 116 -16.32 17.68 -11.23
CA ALA A 116 -16.36 19.10 -10.90
C ALA A 116 -17.73 19.71 -11.18
N TYR A 117 -18.34 19.37 -12.33
CA TYR A 117 -19.68 19.80 -12.67
C TYR A 117 -20.74 19.27 -11.69
N ALA A 118 -20.72 17.97 -11.37
CA ALA A 118 -21.68 17.38 -10.45
C ALA A 118 -21.61 18.01 -9.05
N VAL A 119 -20.41 18.30 -8.56
CA VAL A 119 -20.22 18.95 -7.25
C VAL A 119 -20.66 20.42 -7.29
N GLY A 120 -20.36 21.14 -8.37
CA GLY A 120 -20.85 22.52 -8.57
C GLY A 120 -22.38 22.57 -8.61
N GLN A 121 -23.02 21.66 -9.34
CA GLN A 121 -24.49 21.55 -9.37
C GLN A 121 -25.07 21.23 -7.98
N ALA A 122 -24.46 20.30 -7.23
CA ALA A 122 -24.90 20.00 -5.88
C ALA A 122 -24.80 21.21 -4.93
N ARG A 123 -23.79 22.07 -5.14
CA ARG A 123 -23.67 23.34 -4.42
C ARG A 123 -24.76 24.32 -4.80
N ASP A 124 -25.04 24.46 -6.10
CA ASP A 124 -26.02 25.44 -6.58
C ASP A 124 -27.45 25.04 -6.19
N GLU A 125 -27.77 23.74 -6.21
CA GLU A 125 -29.11 23.22 -5.90
C GLU A 125 -29.37 23.03 -4.40
N TRP A 126 -28.38 22.55 -3.64
CA TRP A 126 -28.55 22.19 -2.22
C TRP A 126 -27.74 23.07 -1.26
N GLY A 127 -27.01 24.05 -1.78
CA GLY A 127 -26.22 25.00 -1.02
C GLY A 127 -24.78 24.57 -0.75
N ALA A 128 -23.97 25.53 -0.29
CA ALA A 128 -22.53 25.39 -0.09
C ALA A 128 -22.13 24.19 0.79
N ALA A 129 -22.88 23.94 1.88
CA ALA A 129 -22.60 22.83 2.79
C ALA A 129 -22.63 21.47 2.08
N HIS A 130 -23.63 21.23 1.23
CA HIS A 130 -23.76 19.97 0.50
C HIS A 130 -22.67 19.81 -0.57
N GLY A 131 -22.34 20.89 -1.28
CA GLY A 131 -21.22 20.91 -2.22
C GLY A 131 -19.89 20.53 -1.56
N TYR A 132 -19.59 21.12 -0.40
CA TYR A 132 -18.38 20.80 0.34
C TYR A 132 -18.36 19.39 0.93
N VAL A 133 -19.48 18.92 1.47
CA VAL A 133 -19.59 17.54 1.96
C VAL A 133 -19.35 16.56 0.83
N LEU A 134 -19.96 16.80 -0.34
CA LEU A 134 -19.80 15.95 -1.52
C LEU A 134 -18.37 16.00 -2.09
N ALA A 135 -17.69 17.14 -2.02
CA ALA A 135 -16.29 17.26 -2.43
C ALA A 135 -15.31 16.58 -1.46
N LEU A 136 -15.49 16.82 -0.15
CA LEU A 136 -14.52 16.45 0.88
C LEU A 136 -14.62 14.99 1.30
N LEU A 137 -15.81 14.41 1.38
CA LEU A 137 -16.00 13.00 1.76
C LEU A 137 -15.16 12.02 0.90
N PRO A 138 -15.29 12.02 -0.44
CA PRO A 138 -14.54 11.10 -1.28
C PRO A 138 -13.05 11.42 -1.26
N LEU A 139 -12.67 12.70 -1.17
CA LEU A 139 -11.26 13.12 -1.08
C LEU A 139 -10.60 12.57 0.19
N VAL A 140 -11.21 12.80 1.35
CA VAL A 140 -10.71 12.31 2.64
C VAL A 140 -10.67 10.79 2.66
N TRP A 141 -11.71 10.12 2.12
CA TRP A 141 -11.75 8.67 2.05
C TRP A 141 -10.61 8.08 1.22
N VAL A 142 -10.36 8.62 0.02
CA VAL A 142 -9.29 8.15 -0.85
C VAL A 142 -7.91 8.44 -0.25
N ILE A 143 -7.71 9.60 0.39
CA ILE A 143 -6.46 9.94 1.09
C ILE A 143 -6.22 8.97 2.25
N ALA A 144 -7.23 8.74 3.10
CA ALA A 144 -7.13 7.80 4.21
C ALA A 144 -6.82 6.38 3.73
N ARG A 145 -7.45 5.95 2.62
CA ARG A 145 -7.19 4.64 2.01
C ARG A 145 -5.79 4.54 1.41
N THR A 146 -5.28 5.62 0.84
CA THR A 146 -3.91 5.70 0.32
C THR A 146 -2.87 5.66 1.45
N ALA A 147 -3.12 6.37 2.55
CA ALA A 147 -2.25 6.36 3.71
C ALA A 147 -2.16 4.97 4.37
N ARG A 148 -3.26 4.21 4.41
CA ARG A 148 -3.30 2.87 5.04
C ARG A 148 -2.76 1.74 4.17
N HIS A 149 -2.93 1.83 2.86
CA HIS A 149 -2.66 0.71 1.95
C HIS A 149 -1.63 1.04 0.84
N GLY A 150 -0.98 2.21 0.93
CA GLY A 150 0.03 2.67 -0.03
C GLY A 150 -0.52 3.34 -1.29
N GLY A 151 0.40 3.93 -2.05
CA GLY A 151 0.14 4.61 -3.32
C GLY A 151 -0.11 3.66 -4.49
N THR A 152 -1.31 3.67 -5.08
CA THR A 152 -1.59 3.00 -6.37
C THR A 152 -2.07 4.02 -7.39
N LEU A 153 -1.84 3.75 -8.68
CA LEU A 153 -2.25 4.64 -9.78
C LEU A 153 -3.75 5.03 -9.68
N LEU A 154 -4.62 4.05 -9.41
CA LEU A 154 -6.06 4.27 -9.25
C LEU A 154 -6.38 5.21 -8.08
N ARG A 155 -5.64 5.11 -6.97
CA ARG A 155 -5.83 5.98 -5.81
C ARG A 155 -5.36 7.39 -6.07
N VAL A 156 -4.20 7.55 -6.72
CA VAL A 156 -3.70 8.87 -7.14
C VAL A 156 -4.66 9.51 -8.13
N TRP A 157 -5.19 8.75 -9.09
CA TRP A 157 -6.25 9.22 -9.99
C TRP A 157 -7.51 9.65 -9.23
N GLY A 158 -7.95 8.85 -8.25
CA GLY A 158 -9.07 9.20 -7.37
C GLY A 158 -8.84 10.51 -6.60
N ILE A 159 -7.61 10.75 -6.11
CA ILE A 159 -7.24 12.02 -5.45
C ILE A 159 -7.40 13.17 -6.44
N THR A 160 -6.85 13.03 -7.65
CA THR A 160 -6.92 14.05 -8.70
C THR A 160 -8.35 14.41 -9.07
N VAL A 161 -9.20 13.40 -9.30
CA VAL A 161 -10.61 13.63 -9.64
C VAL A 161 -11.34 14.28 -8.46
N ALA A 162 -11.14 13.80 -7.23
CA ALA A 162 -11.78 14.38 -6.05
C ALA A 162 -11.35 15.84 -5.82
N LEU A 163 -10.08 16.19 -6.06
CA LEU A 163 -9.59 17.57 -6.01
C LEU A 163 -10.25 18.45 -7.06
N ALA A 164 -10.47 17.95 -8.28
CA ALA A 164 -11.23 18.70 -9.29
C ALA A 164 -12.67 18.99 -8.83
N GLY A 165 -13.28 18.05 -8.11
CA GLY A 165 -14.57 18.26 -7.44
C GLY A 165 -14.55 19.38 -6.42
N LEU A 166 -13.52 19.43 -5.58
CA LEU A 166 -13.32 20.51 -4.61
C LEU A 166 -13.17 21.88 -5.28
N LEU A 167 -12.47 21.95 -6.41
CA LEU A 167 -12.39 23.17 -7.22
C LEU A 167 -13.76 23.57 -7.79
N GLY A 168 -14.59 22.60 -8.18
CA GLY A 168 -15.97 22.85 -8.61
C GLY A 168 -16.90 23.35 -7.50
N ALA A 169 -16.63 22.99 -6.23
CA ALA A 169 -17.39 23.47 -5.07
C ALA A 169 -17.00 24.88 -4.60
N LEU A 170 -15.82 25.37 -5.00
CA LEU A 170 -15.23 26.60 -4.46
C LEU A 170 -15.85 27.84 -5.12
N ASP A 171 -16.55 28.64 -4.32
CA ASP A 171 -16.94 30.00 -4.73
C ASP A 171 -15.93 30.99 -4.15
N PRO A 172 -15.35 31.90 -4.95
CA PRO A 172 -14.53 33.00 -4.44
C PRO A 172 -15.21 33.79 -3.31
N PHE A 173 -16.55 33.89 -3.33
CA PHE A 173 -17.31 34.56 -2.30
C PHE A 173 -17.24 33.85 -0.94
N ASP A 174 -17.03 32.53 -0.88
CA ASP A 174 -16.86 31.82 0.39
C ASP A 174 -15.65 32.32 1.16
N ILE A 175 -14.57 32.67 0.46
CA ILE A 175 -13.37 33.26 1.07
C ILE A 175 -13.72 34.61 1.68
N VAL A 176 -14.50 35.42 0.98
CA VAL A 176 -14.98 36.71 1.47
C VAL A 176 -15.87 36.50 2.69
N THR A 177 -16.81 35.57 2.64
CA THR A 177 -17.70 35.23 3.76
C THR A 177 -16.93 34.75 4.99
N ILE A 178 -15.92 33.89 4.82
CA ILE A 178 -15.07 33.43 5.93
C ILE A 178 -14.27 34.59 6.54
N LEU A 179 -13.78 35.50 5.71
CA LEU A 179 -12.92 36.61 6.17
C LEU A 179 -13.73 37.77 6.78
N THR A 180 -14.94 38.00 6.27
CA THR A 180 -15.75 39.21 6.58
C THR A 180 -17.05 38.91 7.32
N GLY A 181 -17.51 37.66 7.34
CA GLY A 181 -18.82 37.27 7.88
C GLY A 181 -20.01 37.67 7.01
N VAL A 182 -19.76 38.26 5.82
CA VAL A 182 -20.83 38.71 4.92
C VAL A 182 -21.39 37.52 4.13
N HIS A 183 -22.68 37.26 4.31
CA HIS A 183 -23.44 36.28 3.54
C HIS A 183 -24.15 36.94 2.34
N ARG A 184 -24.36 36.17 1.27
CA ARG A 184 -25.05 36.61 0.05
C ARG A 184 -26.55 36.39 0.15
#